data_AF-A0A1T4VP82-F1
#
_entry.id   AF-A0A1T4VP82-F1
#
_cell.length_a   1.000
_cell.length_b   1.000
_cell.length_c   1.000
_cell.angle_alpha   90.00
_cell.angle_beta   90.00
_cell.angle_gamma   90.00
#
_symmetry.space_group_name_H-M   'P 1'
#
loop_
_entity.id
_entity.type
_entity.pdbx_description
1 polymer ?
#
loop_
_entity_poly.entity_id
_entity_poly.type
_entity_poly.pdbx_seq_one_letter_code
_entity_poly.pdbx_strand_id
1 'polypeptide(L)'
;MDQKIENILNPVFKKICEYYSFKKSGYEVPKEVILSEIRNDLTDISHKCASHPILQQQYSQIEKPLIFFIDYSIKEGGFSFSENYQEIARTFNEFSGDEKFFELLNDSLMRSDDESVSRLFYIMLGLGFDGSYKRNKADILDIMKKCSEKINIGPDFNMEKICPDIILEKDFDTDKSKKKDLLRTSKFWLLFFCAFAFISFVINWITFASSISSYVDAVDNTAAAAMSKSSVKNTDLYNELVEENSDTNNKEKSR
;
A
#
# COMPACT_ATOMS: atom_id res chain seq x y z
N MET A 1 -28.67 -37.47 -5.90
CA MET A 1 -27.80 -36.42 -5.32
C MET A 1 -28.26 -35.14 -5.97
N ASP A 2 -28.89 -34.23 -5.21
CA ASP A 2 -29.39 -32.98 -5.79
C ASP A 2 -28.18 -32.20 -6.32
N GLN A 3 -28.08 -32.09 -7.65
CA GLN A 3 -27.03 -31.30 -8.28
C GLN A 3 -27.36 -29.83 -8.03
N LYS A 4 -26.71 -29.25 -7.03
CA LYS A 4 -26.76 -27.81 -6.78
C LYS A 4 -25.73 -27.10 -7.64
N ILE A 5 -26.06 -25.90 -8.12
CA ILE A 5 -25.16 -25.12 -8.97
C ILE A 5 -23.82 -24.81 -8.28
N GLU A 6 -23.80 -24.65 -6.95
CA GLU A 6 -22.56 -24.39 -6.21
C GLU A 6 -21.56 -25.54 -6.37
N ASN A 7 -22.03 -26.79 -6.36
CA ASN A 7 -21.17 -27.96 -6.54
C ASN A 7 -20.58 -28.04 -7.95
N ILE A 8 -21.30 -27.51 -8.95
CA ILE A 8 -20.86 -27.49 -10.35
C ILE A 8 -19.78 -26.41 -10.55
N LEU A 9 -19.92 -25.25 -9.90
CA LEU A 9 -18.98 -24.12 -10.01
C LEU A 9 -17.78 -24.24 -9.06
N ASN A 10 -17.90 -24.99 -7.96
CA ASN A 10 -16.84 -25.14 -6.95
C ASN A 10 -15.45 -25.51 -7.52
N PRO A 11 -15.32 -26.40 -8.53
CA PRO A 11 -14.02 -26.70 -9.12
C PRO A 11 -13.31 -25.47 -9.69
N VAL A 12 -14.04 -24.54 -10.33
CA VAL A 12 -13.47 -23.31 -10.88
C VAL A 12 -13.00 -22.38 -9.76
N PHE A 13 -13.82 -22.17 -8.72
CA PHE A 13 -13.43 -21.36 -7.57
C PHE A 13 -12.17 -21.90 -6.90
N LYS A 14 -12.13 -23.21 -6.64
CA LYS A 14 -10.97 -23.87 -6.02
C LYS A 14 -9.71 -23.69 -6.88
N LYS A 15 -9.82 -23.90 -8.20
CA LYS A 15 -8.70 -23.78 -9.14
C LYS A 15 -8.11 -22.36 -9.16
N ILE A 16 -8.95 -21.33 -9.14
CA ILE A 16 -8.50 -19.93 -9.04
C ILE A 16 -7.75 -19.69 -7.72
N CYS A 17 -8.28 -20.20 -6.61
CA CYS A 17 -7.60 -20.11 -5.31
C CYS A 17 -6.26 -20.88 -5.30
N GLU A 18 -6.18 -22.03 -5.96
CA GLU A 18 -4.96 -22.83 -6.12
C GLU A 18 -3.91 -22.05 -6.91
N TYR A 19 -4.26 -21.43 -8.03
CA TYR A 19 -3.32 -20.59 -8.80
C TYR A 19 -2.74 -19.44 -7.98
N TYR A 20 -3.60 -18.77 -7.19
CA TYR A 20 -3.15 -17.71 -6.30
C TYR A 20 -2.23 -18.24 -5.18
N SER A 21 -2.55 -19.43 -4.65
CA SER A 21 -1.72 -20.10 -3.65
C SER A 21 -0.36 -20.50 -4.21
N PHE A 22 -0.31 -21.08 -5.41
CA PHE A 22 0.93 -21.41 -6.10
C PHE A 22 1.79 -20.17 -6.31
N LYS A 23 1.19 -19.08 -6.79
CA LYS A 23 1.89 -17.82 -6.99
C LYS A 23 2.51 -17.30 -5.69
N LYS A 24 1.78 -17.36 -4.58
CA LYS A 24 2.30 -17.02 -3.25
C LYS A 24 3.42 -17.93 -2.78
N SER A 25 3.40 -19.20 -3.17
CA SER A 25 4.49 -20.16 -2.93
C SER A 25 5.69 -19.99 -3.88
N GLY A 26 5.64 -19.04 -4.82
CA GLY A 26 6.72 -18.77 -5.76
C GLY A 26 6.66 -19.57 -7.07
N TYR A 27 5.61 -20.37 -7.29
CA TYR A 27 5.37 -21.07 -8.55
C TYR A 27 4.25 -20.38 -9.32
N GLU A 28 4.56 -19.86 -10.50
CA GLU A 28 3.55 -19.24 -11.36
C GLU A 28 3.15 -20.19 -12.49
N VAL A 29 1.86 -20.52 -12.56
CA VAL A 29 1.32 -21.34 -13.65
C VAL A 29 1.31 -20.50 -14.94
N PRO A 30 1.74 -21.05 -16.09
CA PRO A 30 1.73 -20.33 -17.35
C PRO A 30 0.33 -19.82 -17.74
N LYS A 31 0.28 -18.62 -18.33
CA LYS A 31 -0.96 -17.95 -18.77
C LYS A 31 -1.82 -18.85 -19.65
N GLU A 32 -1.20 -19.53 -20.62
CA GLU A 32 -1.86 -20.37 -21.61
C GLU A 32 -2.55 -21.56 -20.95
N VAL A 33 -1.91 -22.14 -19.94
CA VAL A 33 -2.45 -23.26 -19.16
C VAL A 33 -3.68 -22.79 -18.37
N ILE A 34 -3.55 -21.72 -17.59
CA ILE A 34 -4.66 -21.12 -16.82
C ILE A 34 -5.86 -20.86 -17.72
N LEU A 35 -5.64 -20.17 -18.84
CA LEU A 35 -6.72 -19.80 -19.77
C LEU A 35 -7.36 -21.01 -20.44
N SER A 36 -6.57 -22.02 -20.82
CA SER A 36 -7.11 -23.24 -21.42
C SER A 36 -7.97 -24.02 -20.43
N GLU A 37 -7.50 -24.18 -19.19
CA GLU A 37 -8.21 -24.91 -18.15
C GLU A 37 -9.51 -24.20 -17.74
N ILE A 38 -9.48 -22.88 -17.57
CA ILE A 38 -10.67 -22.09 -17.25
C ILE A 38 -11.71 -22.17 -18.36
N ARG A 39 -11.30 -22.07 -19.64
CA ARG A 39 -12.24 -22.17 -20.76
C ARG A 39 -12.88 -23.57 -20.87
N ASN A 40 -12.09 -24.61 -20.63
CA ASN A 40 -12.59 -25.98 -20.59
C ASN A 40 -13.61 -26.13 -19.45
N ASP A 41 -13.29 -25.63 -18.25
CA ASP A 41 -14.22 -25.70 -17.12
C ASP A 41 -15.52 -24.93 -17.38
N LEU A 42 -15.46 -23.71 -17.93
CA LEU A 42 -16.65 -22.92 -18.27
C LEU A 42 -17.52 -23.64 -19.30
N THR A 43 -16.91 -24.28 -20.29
CA THR A 43 -17.62 -25.08 -21.30
C THR A 43 -18.29 -26.30 -20.66
N ASP A 44 -17.59 -27.01 -19.78
CA ASP A 44 -18.11 -28.16 -19.06
C ASP A 44 -19.26 -27.79 -18.11
N ILE A 45 -19.16 -26.64 -17.42
CA ILE A 45 -20.24 -26.11 -16.58
C ILE A 45 -21.47 -25.81 -17.43
N SER A 46 -21.30 -25.11 -18.54
CA SER A 46 -22.40 -24.78 -19.47
C SER A 46 -23.12 -26.04 -19.96
N HIS A 47 -22.38 -27.08 -20.36
CA HIS A 47 -22.95 -28.37 -20.77
C HIS A 47 -23.72 -29.09 -19.64
N LYS A 48 -23.17 -29.10 -18.41
CA LYS A 48 -23.83 -29.71 -17.25
C LYS A 48 -25.13 -28.98 -16.89
N CYS A 49 -25.11 -27.65 -16.93
CA CYS A 49 -26.28 -26.83 -16.65
C CYS A 49 -27.34 -26.94 -17.76
N ALA A 50 -26.96 -27.05 -19.03
CA ALA A 50 -27.89 -27.21 -20.15
C ALA A 50 -28.76 -28.47 -20.06
N SER A 51 -28.33 -29.49 -19.31
CA SER A 51 -29.09 -30.73 -19.11
C SER A 51 -30.26 -30.57 -18.12
N HIS A 52 -30.32 -29.48 -17.36
CA HIS A 52 -31.32 -29.26 -16.31
C HIS A 52 -31.86 -27.81 -16.34
N PRO A 53 -33.16 -27.58 -16.61
CA PRO A 53 -33.71 -26.23 -16.80
C PRO A 53 -33.47 -25.27 -15.63
N ILE A 54 -33.55 -25.75 -14.39
CA ILE A 54 -33.31 -24.93 -13.18
C ILE A 54 -31.84 -24.50 -13.12
N LEU A 55 -30.90 -25.42 -13.34
CA LEU A 55 -29.47 -25.11 -13.35
C LEU A 55 -29.09 -24.19 -14.51
N GLN A 56 -29.72 -24.35 -15.67
CA GLN A 56 -29.53 -23.45 -16.80
C GLN A 56 -30.00 -22.03 -16.48
N GLN A 57 -31.17 -21.88 -15.85
CA GLN A 57 -31.68 -20.58 -15.41
C GLN A 57 -30.76 -19.94 -14.37
N GLN A 58 -30.28 -20.71 -13.38
CA GLN A 58 -29.32 -20.22 -12.38
C GLN A 58 -27.99 -19.82 -13.02
N TYR A 59 -27.47 -20.65 -13.92
CA TYR A 59 -26.21 -20.39 -14.61
C TYR A 59 -26.29 -19.15 -15.51
N SER A 60 -27.42 -18.93 -16.20
CA SER A 60 -27.60 -17.71 -17.02
C SER A 60 -27.51 -16.41 -16.22
N GLN A 61 -27.80 -16.45 -14.92
CA GLN A 61 -27.68 -15.31 -14.02
C GLN A 61 -26.25 -15.13 -13.49
N ILE A 62 -25.47 -16.22 -13.40
CA ILE A 62 -24.15 -16.24 -12.78
C ILE A 62 -22.99 -16.30 -13.77
N GLU A 63 -23.20 -16.77 -15.00
CA GLU A 63 -22.15 -16.91 -16.02
C GLU A 63 -21.34 -15.63 -16.18
N LYS A 64 -22.03 -14.50 -16.35
CA LYS A 64 -21.39 -13.20 -16.51
C LYS A 64 -20.68 -12.71 -15.24
N PRO A 65 -21.30 -12.70 -14.04
CA PRO A 65 -20.60 -12.45 -12.77
C PRO A 65 -19.38 -13.34 -12.53
N LEU A 66 -19.46 -14.62 -12.88
CA LEU A 66 -18.36 -15.58 -12.74
C LEU A 66 -17.17 -15.20 -13.64
N ILE A 67 -17.44 -14.80 -14.87
CA ILE A 67 -16.40 -14.33 -15.80
C ILE A 67 -15.75 -13.05 -15.28
N PHE A 68 -16.53 -12.10 -14.78
CA PHE A 68 -15.99 -10.89 -14.15
C PHE A 68 -15.10 -11.23 -12.95
N PHE A 69 -15.53 -12.16 -12.11
CA PHE A 69 -14.75 -12.65 -10.98
C PHE A 69 -13.42 -13.28 -11.43
N ILE A 70 -13.43 -14.12 -12.47
CA ILE A 70 -12.22 -14.73 -13.03
C ILE A 70 -11.25 -13.66 -13.54
N ASP A 71 -11.75 -12.73 -14.37
CA ASP A 71 -10.93 -11.69 -14.97
C ASP A 71 -10.32 -10.77 -13.90
N TYR A 72 -11.12 -10.39 -12.89
CA TYR A 72 -10.66 -9.64 -11.74
C TYR A 72 -9.58 -10.42 -10.97
N SER A 73 -9.82 -11.69 -10.66
CA SER A 73 -8.89 -12.55 -9.90
C SER A 73 -7.53 -12.70 -10.61
N ILE A 74 -7.52 -12.79 -11.94
CA ILE A 74 -6.28 -12.86 -12.71
C ILE A 74 -5.57 -11.51 -12.77
N LYS A 75 -6.29 -10.40 -12.94
CA LYS A 75 -5.67 -9.07 -12.96
C LYS A 75 -5.07 -8.68 -11.61
N GLU A 76 -5.83 -8.89 -10.54
CA GLU A 76 -5.47 -8.47 -9.19
C GLU A 76 -4.64 -9.52 -8.43
N GLY A 77 -4.55 -10.73 -8.98
CA GLY A 77 -3.77 -11.84 -8.41
C GLY A 77 -2.26 -11.63 -8.42
N GLY A 78 -1.75 -10.59 -9.09
CA GLY A 78 -0.33 -10.25 -9.13
C GLY A 78 0.53 -11.21 -9.96
N PHE A 79 -0.04 -11.81 -11.00
CA PHE A 79 0.69 -12.65 -11.94
C PHE A 79 1.57 -11.79 -12.86
N SER A 80 2.68 -12.35 -13.36
CA SER A 80 3.60 -11.61 -14.25
C SER A 80 2.94 -11.14 -15.55
N PHE A 81 1.89 -11.84 -15.98
CA PHE A 81 1.16 -11.55 -17.21
C PHE A 81 -0.11 -10.73 -16.99
N SER A 82 -0.45 -10.34 -15.75
CA SER A 82 -1.71 -9.63 -15.43
C SER A 82 -1.87 -8.32 -16.20
N GLU A 83 -0.79 -7.58 -16.46
CA GLU A 83 -0.83 -6.32 -17.23
C GLU A 83 -1.22 -6.52 -18.70
N ASN A 84 -0.82 -7.66 -19.28
CA ASN A 84 -1.08 -8.02 -20.68
C ASN A 84 -2.20 -9.06 -20.79
N TYR A 85 -2.98 -9.24 -19.74
CA TYR A 85 -4.10 -10.14 -19.72
C TYR A 85 -5.27 -9.54 -20.50
N GLN A 86 -5.77 -10.27 -21.48
CA GLN A 86 -6.98 -9.91 -22.20
C GLN A 86 -8.16 -10.60 -21.51
N GLU A 87 -9.08 -9.78 -21.03
CA GLU A 87 -10.25 -10.20 -20.26
C GLU A 87 -11.18 -11.04 -21.13
N ILE A 88 -11.65 -12.15 -20.56
CA ILE A 88 -12.62 -13.05 -21.19
C ILE A 88 -13.93 -12.28 -21.43
N ALA A 89 -14.29 -11.37 -20.52
CA ALA A 89 -15.43 -10.47 -20.61
C ALA A 89 -15.50 -9.64 -21.90
N ARG A 90 -14.37 -9.36 -22.57
CA ARG A 90 -14.38 -8.64 -23.86
C ARG A 90 -15.15 -9.37 -24.94
N THR A 91 -15.24 -10.70 -24.85
CA THR A 91 -16.06 -11.53 -25.75
C THR A 91 -17.54 -11.17 -25.67
N PHE A 92 -17.98 -10.58 -24.55
CA PHE A 92 -19.35 -10.12 -24.30
C PHE A 92 -19.53 -8.62 -24.60
N ASN A 93 -18.54 -7.96 -25.21
CA ASN A 93 -18.51 -6.51 -25.46
C ASN A 93 -18.68 -5.65 -24.19
N GLU A 94 -18.25 -6.15 -23.04
CA GLU A 94 -18.36 -5.44 -21.77
C GLU A 94 -16.99 -4.93 -21.31
N PHE A 95 -16.87 -3.60 -21.17
CA PHE A 95 -15.66 -2.94 -20.71
C PHE A 95 -15.69 -2.61 -19.21
N SER A 96 -16.89 -2.60 -18.59
CA SER A 96 -17.12 -2.23 -17.19
C SER A 96 -17.57 -3.44 -16.36
N GLY A 97 -16.76 -4.50 -16.32
CA GLY A 97 -17.10 -5.75 -15.63
C GLY A 97 -17.43 -5.57 -14.15
N ASP A 98 -16.68 -4.72 -13.45
CA ASP A 98 -16.83 -4.53 -12.00
C ASP A 98 -18.15 -3.83 -11.63
N GLU A 99 -18.50 -2.73 -12.30
CA GLU A 99 -19.75 -2.02 -12.06
C GLU A 99 -20.95 -2.91 -12.42
N LYS A 100 -20.85 -3.62 -13.55
CA LYS A 100 -21.90 -4.54 -14.00
C LYS A 100 -22.09 -5.72 -13.07
N PHE A 101 -21.03 -6.21 -12.43
CA PHE A 101 -21.13 -7.24 -11.39
C PHE A 101 -22.06 -6.78 -10.26
N PHE A 102 -21.85 -5.56 -9.74
CA PHE A 102 -22.67 -5.04 -8.64
C PHE A 102 -24.09 -4.67 -9.06
N GLU A 103 -24.30 -4.25 -10.31
CA GLU A 103 -25.64 -4.10 -10.88
C GLU A 103 -26.40 -5.44 -10.88
N LEU A 104 -25.79 -6.50 -11.41
CA LEU A 104 -26.37 -7.84 -11.44
C LEU A 104 -26.61 -8.41 -10.04
N LEU A 105 -25.71 -8.14 -9.10
CA LEU A 105 -25.88 -8.50 -7.69
C LEU A 105 -27.09 -7.80 -7.08
N ASN A 106 -27.22 -6.48 -7.28
CA ASN A 106 -28.35 -5.71 -6.77
C ASN A 106 -29.67 -6.21 -7.37
N ASP A 107 -29.70 -6.50 -8.67
CA ASP A 107 -30.87 -7.07 -9.34
C ASP A 107 -31.25 -8.43 -8.71
N SER A 108 -30.27 -9.30 -8.46
CA SER A 108 -30.48 -10.59 -7.77
C SER A 108 -31.01 -10.39 -6.33
N LEU A 109 -30.48 -9.40 -5.61
CA LEU A 109 -30.95 -9.05 -4.26
C LEU A 109 -32.35 -8.43 -4.27
N MET A 110 -32.82 -7.85 -5.37
CA MET A 110 -34.20 -7.34 -5.45
C MET A 110 -35.19 -8.44 -5.79
N ARG A 111 -34.84 -9.35 -6.71
CA ARG A 111 -35.75 -10.38 -7.21
C ARG A 111 -36.09 -11.49 -6.21
N SER A 112 -35.18 -11.78 -5.28
CA SER A 112 -35.42 -12.71 -4.15
C SER A 112 -35.89 -14.12 -4.49
N ASP A 113 -35.68 -14.57 -5.72
CA ASP A 113 -36.22 -15.82 -6.26
C ASP A 113 -35.25 -17.01 -6.12
N ASP A 114 -33.94 -16.79 -5.97
CA ASP A 114 -32.95 -17.86 -5.90
C ASP A 114 -31.85 -17.64 -4.86
N GLU A 115 -31.89 -18.46 -3.81
CA GLU A 115 -30.87 -18.47 -2.75
C GLU A 115 -29.49 -18.87 -3.28
N SER A 116 -29.43 -19.81 -4.23
CA SER A 116 -28.18 -20.37 -4.75
C SER A 116 -27.39 -19.32 -5.53
N VAL A 117 -28.09 -18.48 -6.29
CA VAL A 117 -27.51 -17.33 -7.01
C VAL A 117 -26.93 -16.32 -6.01
N SER A 118 -27.69 -15.95 -4.99
CA SER A 118 -27.22 -15.04 -3.93
C SER A 118 -26.02 -15.60 -3.17
N ARG A 119 -25.99 -16.91 -2.92
CA ARG A 119 -24.85 -17.62 -2.31
C ARG A 119 -23.60 -17.55 -3.18
N LEU A 120 -23.73 -17.70 -4.49
CA LEU A 120 -22.59 -17.60 -5.41
C LEU A 120 -21.99 -16.20 -5.43
N PHE A 121 -22.81 -15.14 -5.42
CA PHE A 121 -22.33 -13.78 -5.25
C PHE A 121 -21.60 -13.57 -3.92
N TYR A 122 -22.17 -14.09 -2.82
CA TYR A 122 -21.53 -14.03 -1.51
C TYR A 122 -20.15 -14.73 -1.51
N ILE A 123 -20.04 -15.90 -2.16
CA ILE A 123 -18.77 -16.62 -2.31
C ILE A 123 -17.76 -15.77 -3.08
N MET A 124 -18.14 -15.21 -4.24
CA MET A 124 -17.22 -14.38 -5.04
C MET A 124 -16.70 -13.15 -4.27
N LEU A 125 -17.58 -12.47 -3.52
CA LEU A 125 -17.18 -11.37 -2.63
C LEU A 125 -16.24 -11.87 -1.52
N GLY A 126 -16.57 -12.99 -0.88
CA GLY A 126 -15.75 -13.60 0.19
C GLY A 126 -14.38 -14.09 -0.28
N LEU A 127 -14.25 -14.47 -1.56
CA LEU A 127 -12.98 -14.82 -2.20
C LEU A 127 -12.13 -13.59 -2.58
N GLY A 128 -12.62 -12.38 -2.32
CA GLY A 128 -11.87 -11.15 -2.48
C GLY A 128 -12.26 -10.30 -3.69
N PHE A 129 -13.40 -10.57 -4.32
CA PHE A 129 -13.93 -9.65 -5.33
C PHE A 129 -14.43 -8.37 -4.68
N ASP A 130 -13.71 -7.27 -4.89
CA ASP A 130 -14.13 -5.93 -4.43
C ASP A 130 -14.42 -4.95 -5.57
N GLY A 131 -13.97 -5.25 -6.80
CA GLY A 131 -14.25 -4.48 -8.02
C GLY A 131 -14.15 -2.96 -7.84
N SER A 132 -15.24 -2.26 -8.16
CA SER A 132 -15.35 -0.80 -8.05
C SER A 132 -15.25 -0.27 -6.61
N TYR A 133 -15.44 -1.12 -5.60
CA TYR A 133 -15.39 -0.79 -4.18
C TYR A 133 -14.04 -1.08 -3.51
N LYS A 134 -12.97 -1.34 -4.27
CA LYS A 134 -11.60 -1.60 -3.76
C LYS A 134 -11.12 -0.63 -2.66
N ARG A 135 -11.60 0.61 -2.68
CA ARG A 135 -11.26 1.66 -1.68
C ARG A 135 -12.20 1.74 -0.49
N ASN A 136 -13.37 1.11 -0.54
CA ASN A 136 -14.37 1.18 0.53
C ASN A 136 -14.83 -0.23 0.97
N LYS A 137 -14.05 -0.82 1.89
CA LYS A 137 -14.35 -2.15 2.46
C LYS A 137 -15.65 -2.18 3.26
N ALA A 138 -16.10 -1.04 3.81
CA ALA A 138 -17.33 -0.99 4.60
C ALA A 138 -18.56 -1.29 3.75
N ASP A 139 -18.59 -0.77 2.52
CA ASP A 139 -19.69 -1.01 1.57
C ASP A 139 -19.77 -2.48 1.15
N ILE A 140 -18.61 -3.12 0.90
CA ILE A 140 -18.56 -4.56 0.60
C ILE A 140 -19.12 -5.38 1.75
N LEU A 141 -18.77 -5.05 3.00
CA LEU A 141 -19.29 -5.77 4.16
C LEU A 141 -20.82 -5.61 4.31
N ASP A 142 -21.37 -4.44 4.02
CA ASP A 142 -22.83 -4.22 4.01
C ASP A 142 -23.51 -5.04 2.91
N ILE A 143 -22.93 -5.09 1.71
CA ILE A 143 -23.43 -5.91 0.60
C ILE A 143 -23.37 -7.40 0.94
N MET A 144 -22.25 -7.87 1.50
CA MET A 144 -22.11 -9.26 1.95
C MET A 144 -23.12 -9.60 3.03
N LYS A 145 -23.41 -8.68 3.95
CA LYS A 145 -24.46 -8.85 4.96
C LYS A 145 -25.83 -9.03 4.31
N LYS A 146 -26.21 -8.17 3.36
CA LYS A 146 -27.47 -8.31 2.59
C LYS A 146 -27.57 -9.63 1.84
N CYS A 147 -26.47 -10.11 1.28
CA CYS A 147 -26.44 -11.44 0.66
C CYS A 147 -26.67 -12.54 1.71
N SER A 148 -25.98 -12.45 2.86
CA SER A 148 -26.10 -13.44 3.95
C SER A 148 -27.50 -13.53 4.55
N GLU A 149 -28.25 -12.42 4.60
CA GLU A 149 -29.64 -12.40 5.07
C GLU A 149 -30.58 -13.20 4.17
N LYS A 150 -30.23 -13.37 2.89
CA LYS A 150 -30.98 -14.20 1.93
C LYS A 150 -30.55 -15.65 1.89
N ILE A 151 -29.32 -15.92 2.31
CA ILE A 151 -28.77 -17.27 2.33
C ILE A 151 -29.22 -17.90 3.63
N ASN A 152 -29.96 -19.01 3.55
CA ASN A 152 -30.24 -19.80 4.73
C ASN A 152 -28.96 -20.57 5.08
N ILE A 153 -28.06 -19.89 5.81
CA ILE A 153 -26.92 -20.51 6.46
C ILE A 153 -27.51 -21.26 7.66
N GLY A 154 -28.26 -22.33 7.37
CA GLY A 154 -28.64 -23.29 8.38
C GLY A 154 -27.38 -23.79 9.10
N PRO A 155 -27.48 -24.21 10.36
CA PRO A 155 -26.37 -24.83 11.05
C PRO A 155 -25.89 -26.05 10.24
N ASP A 156 -24.69 -25.94 9.66
CA ASP A 156 -24.08 -27.06 8.96
C ASP A 156 -23.50 -28.02 9.99
N PHE A 157 -24.34 -28.97 10.44
CA PHE A 157 -23.93 -30.03 11.36
C PHE A 157 -22.98 -31.05 10.72
N ASN A 158 -22.73 -30.96 9.40
CA ASN A 158 -21.76 -31.78 8.67
C ASN A 158 -20.42 -31.07 8.44
N MET A 159 -20.23 -29.86 8.98
CA MET A 159 -18.86 -29.36 9.19
C MET A 159 -18.21 -30.28 10.21
N GLU A 160 -17.43 -31.26 9.71
CA GLU A 160 -16.37 -31.89 10.48
C GLU A 160 -15.63 -30.75 11.18
N LYS A 161 -15.70 -30.72 12.51
CA LYS A 161 -15.17 -29.63 13.34
C LYS A 161 -13.69 -29.43 12.98
N ILE A 162 -13.42 -28.51 12.06
CA ILE A 162 -12.05 -28.19 11.63
C ILE A 162 -11.26 -27.63 12.82
N CYS A 163 -11.98 -27.03 13.78
CA CYS A 163 -11.47 -26.70 15.09
C CYS A 163 -12.07 -27.67 16.13
N PRO A 164 -11.26 -28.45 16.87
CA PRO A 164 -11.76 -29.11 18.07
C PRO A 164 -12.42 -28.05 18.98
N ASP A 165 -13.46 -28.43 19.72
CA ASP A 165 -14.11 -27.55 20.68
C ASP A 165 -13.06 -26.97 21.61
N ILE A 166 -12.69 -25.72 21.38
CA ILE A 166 -11.92 -24.95 22.34
C ILE A 166 -12.93 -24.69 23.45
N ILE A 167 -12.91 -25.55 24.47
CA ILE A 167 -13.57 -25.26 25.74
C ILE A 167 -13.05 -23.88 26.14
N LEU A 168 -13.95 -22.91 26.09
CA LEU A 168 -13.67 -21.52 26.40
C LEU A 168 -13.58 -21.32 27.91
N GLU A 169 -12.81 -22.18 28.58
CA GLU A 169 -12.39 -21.99 29.95
C GLU A 169 -10.96 -21.48 29.93
N LYS A 170 -10.83 -20.17 30.12
CA LYS A 170 -9.58 -19.45 30.41
C LYS A 170 -8.45 -19.69 29.41
N ASP A 171 -8.44 -18.91 28.34
CA ASP A 171 -7.20 -18.32 27.80
C ASP A 171 -7.50 -17.18 26.80
N PHE A 172 -8.43 -16.28 27.16
CA PHE A 172 -8.59 -14.99 26.47
C PHE A 172 -7.59 -13.92 26.96
N ASP A 173 -6.52 -14.33 27.63
CA ASP A 173 -5.39 -13.47 27.97
C ASP A 173 -4.09 -14.10 27.47
N THR A 174 -3.87 -14.18 26.15
CA THR A 174 -2.52 -14.19 25.55
C THR A 174 -2.54 -14.10 24.02
N ASP A 175 -2.92 -12.94 23.47
CA ASP A 175 -2.34 -12.53 22.17
C ASP A 175 -1.95 -11.04 22.10
N LYS A 176 -1.56 -10.49 23.27
CA LYS A 176 -0.80 -9.23 23.37
C LYS A 176 0.72 -9.45 23.23
N SER A 177 1.17 -10.62 22.78
CA SER A 177 2.59 -10.97 22.71
C SER A 177 3.24 -10.52 21.39
N LYS A 178 2.63 -10.79 20.23
CA LYS A 178 3.26 -10.46 18.94
C LYS A 178 3.25 -8.97 18.56
N LYS A 179 2.27 -8.18 19.03
CA LYS A 179 2.29 -6.71 18.83
C LYS A 179 3.24 -5.97 19.76
N LYS A 180 3.65 -6.57 20.89
CA LYS A 180 4.58 -5.93 21.84
C LYS A 180 6.03 -5.97 21.34
N ASP A 181 6.45 -6.99 20.60
CA ASP A 181 7.81 -7.04 20.07
C ASP A 181 8.06 -6.03 18.95
N LEU A 182 7.06 -5.78 18.08
CA LEU A 182 7.19 -4.82 16.97
C LEU A 182 7.18 -3.35 17.44
N LEU A 183 6.46 -3.05 18.52
CA LEU A 183 6.48 -1.74 19.18
C LEU A 183 7.71 -1.53 20.07
N ARG A 184 8.32 -2.60 20.59
CA ARG A 184 9.55 -2.54 21.40
C ARG A 184 10.79 -2.33 20.53
N THR A 185 10.86 -2.96 19.35
CA THR A 185 11.92 -2.67 18.36
C THR A 185 11.78 -1.27 17.76
N SER A 186 10.56 -0.77 17.54
CA SER A 186 10.34 0.59 17.03
C SER A 186 10.85 1.68 17.97
N LYS A 187 10.64 1.54 19.30
CA LYS A 187 11.17 2.51 20.28
C LYS A 187 12.69 2.51 20.35
N PHE A 188 13.33 1.35 20.18
CA PHE A 188 14.79 1.24 20.17
C PHE A 188 15.40 1.93 18.94
N TRP A 189 14.81 1.72 17.76
CA TRP A 189 15.24 2.40 16.53
C TRP A 189 15.05 3.92 16.58
N LEU A 190 13.95 4.39 17.18
CA LEU A 190 13.70 5.83 17.34
C LEU A 190 14.69 6.49 18.30
N LEU A 191 15.02 5.83 19.42
CA LEU A 191 16.07 6.28 20.35
C LEU A 191 17.43 6.34 19.68
N PHE A 192 17.78 5.32 18.89
CA PHE A 192 19.02 5.28 18.14
C PHE A 192 19.12 6.43 17.12
N PHE A 193 18.05 6.69 16.36
CA PHE A 193 17.99 7.82 15.43
C PHE A 193 18.11 9.18 16.12
N CYS A 194 17.43 9.36 17.26
CA CYS A 194 17.55 10.60 18.05
C CYS A 194 18.98 10.79 18.58
N ALA A 195 19.62 9.73 19.08
CA ALA A 195 21.00 9.81 19.55
C ALA A 195 21.97 10.13 18.40
N PHE A 196 21.80 9.49 17.24
CA PHE A 196 22.61 9.75 16.05
C PHE A 196 22.45 11.19 15.54
N ALA A 197 21.21 11.71 15.52
CA ALA A 197 20.94 13.10 15.15
C ALA A 197 21.58 14.09 16.13
N PHE A 198 21.53 13.80 17.44
CA PHE A 198 22.17 14.63 18.46
C PHE A 198 23.69 14.64 18.33
N ILE A 199 24.32 13.48 18.10
CA ILE A 199 25.77 13.40 17.87
C ILE A 199 26.17 14.19 16.62
N SER A 200 25.41 14.05 15.54
CA SER A 200 25.63 14.81 14.31
C SER A 200 25.52 16.31 14.54
N PHE A 201 24.55 16.74 15.35
CA PHE A 201 24.39 18.15 15.73
C PHE A 201 25.59 18.67 16.54
N VAL A 202 26.08 17.90 17.53
CA VAL A 202 27.24 18.28 18.35
C VAL A 202 28.52 18.39 17.50
N ILE A 203 28.75 17.44 16.60
CA ILE A 203 29.90 17.48 15.68
C ILE A 203 29.82 18.72 14.79
N ASN A 204 28.64 19.00 14.25
CA ASN A 204 28.43 20.19 13.42
C ASN A 204 28.64 21.48 14.21
N TRP A 205 28.16 21.53 15.46
CA TRP A 205 28.35 22.67 16.36
C TRP A 205 29.83 22.93 16.69
N ILE A 206 30.61 21.89 17.00
CA ILE A 206 32.04 22.02 17.27
C ILE A 206 32.79 22.55 16.03
N THR A 207 32.46 22.01 14.85
CA THR A 207 33.07 22.43 13.58
C THR A 207 32.71 23.89 13.25
N PHE A 208 31.49 24.30 13.57
CA PHE A 208 31.05 25.68 13.41
C PHE A 208 31.76 26.63 14.38
N ALA A 209 31.92 26.23 15.65
CA ALA A 209 32.61 27.03 16.65
C ALA A 209 34.10 27.24 16.33
N SER A 210 34.81 26.19 15.87
CA SER A 210 36.21 26.31 15.46
C SER A 210 36.39 27.14 14.18
N SER A 211 35.41 27.09 13.28
CA SER A 211 35.39 27.95 12.10
C SER A 211 35.22 29.42 12.50
N ILE A 212 34.29 29.71 13.42
CA ILE A 212 34.07 31.08 13.91
C ILE A 212 35.30 31.64 14.61
N SER A 213 35.99 30.89 15.47
CA SER A 213 37.20 31.41 16.14
C SER A 213 38.26 31.84 15.14
N SER A 214 38.43 31.06 14.06
CA SER A 214 39.35 31.39 12.97
C SER A 214 38.94 32.67 12.23
N TYR A 215 37.64 32.91 12.06
CA TYR A 215 37.13 34.16 11.48
C TYR A 215 37.31 35.36 12.42
N VAL A 216 37.05 35.19 13.72
CA VAL A 216 37.23 36.27 14.72
C VAL A 216 38.71 36.66 14.81
N ASP A 217 39.62 35.69 14.89
CA ASP A 217 41.07 35.96 14.89
C ASP A 217 41.52 36.67 13.60
N ALA A 218 40.96 36.30 12.44
CA ALA A 218 41.25 36.99 11.18
C ALA A 218 40.73 38.44 11.19
N VAL A 219 39.51 38.67 11.70
CA VAL A 219 38.93 40.01 11.82
C VAL A 219 39.74 40.87 12.77
N ASP A 220 40.08 40.37 13.96
CA ASP A 220 40.87 41.11 14.96
C ASP A 220 42.27 41.44 14.43
N ASN A 221 42.92 40.51 13.73
CA ASN A 221 44.20 40.77 13.08
C ASN A 221 44.10 41.84 11.98
N THR A 222 43.04 41.83 11.17
CA THR A 222 42.83 42.90 10.17
C THR A 222 42.50 44.24 10.79
N ALA A 223 41.72 44.28 11.87
CA ALA A 223 41.39 45.48 12.61
C ALA A 223 42.65 46.07 13.28
N ALA A 224 43.46 45.24 13.94
CA ALA A 224 44.73 45.65 14.53
C ALA A 224 45.71 46.17 13.47
N ALA A 225 45.82 45.49 12.32
CA ALA A 225 46.65 45.93 11.20
C ALA A 225 46.19 47.29 10.65
N ALA A 226 44.87 47.50 10.49
CA ALA A 226 44.30 48.76 10.05
C ALA A 226 44.54 49.90 11.05
N MET A 227 44.40 49.64 12.36
CA MET A 227 44.69 50.62 13.41
C MET A 227 46.18 50.99 13.45
N SER A 228 47.09 50.02 13.31
CA SER A 228 48.54 50.31 13.25
C SER A 228 48.90 51.19 12.05
N LYS A 229 48.27 50.93 10.88
CA LYS A 229 48.50 51.70 9.65
C LYS A 229 47.94 53.12 9.73
N SER A 230 46.83 53.30 10.44
CA SER A 230 46.28 54.61 10.80
C SER A 230 47.20 55.40 11.75
N SER A 231 47.76 54.74 12.76
CA SER A 231 48.70 55.36 13.72
C SER A 231 50.01 55.79 13.04
N VAL A 232 50.56 54.98 12.14
CA VAL A 232 51.77 55.33 11.36
C VAL A 232 51.49 56.53 10.47
N LYS A 233 50.35 56.55 9.76
CA LYS A 233 49.99 57.66 8.87
C LYS A 233 49.81 58.99 9.61
N ASN A 234 49.30 58.97 10.85
CA ASN A 234 49.21 60.18 11.68
C ASN A 234 50.56 60.64 12.23
N THR A 235 51.51 59.73 12.43
CA THR A 235 52.86 60.07 12.91
C THR A 235 53.69 60.71 11.79
N ASP A 236 53.57 60.19 10.56
CA ASP A 236 54.20 60.78 9.37
C ASP A 236 53.65 62.18 9.08
N LEU A 237 52.33 62.37 9.18
CA LEU A 237 51.69 63.69 9.04
C LEU A 237 52.14 64.69 10.13
N TYR A 238 52.37 64.22 11.37
CA TYR A 238 52.85 65.08 12.44
C TYR A 238 54.31 65.49 12.20
N ASN A 239 55.16 64.56 11.72
CA ASN A 239 56.56 64.86 11.39
C ASN A 239 56.66 65.83 10.20
N GLU A 240 55.81 65.67 9.17
CA GLU A 240 55.76 66.58 8.01
C GLU A 240 55.34 68.00 8.44
N LEU A 241 54.35 68.13 9.35
CA LEU A 241 53.96 69.43 9.92
C LEU A 241 55.02 70.05 10.85
N VAL A 242 55.83 69.24 11.53
CA VAL A 242 56.93 69.73 12.38
C VAL A 242 58.11 70.22 11.53
N GLU A 243 58.44 69.52 10.44
CA GLU A 243 59.48 69.97 9.50
C GLU A 243 59.08 71.29 8.82
N GLU A 244 57.83 71.43 8.36
CA GLU A 244 57.36 72.66 7.70
C GLU A 244 57.37 73.90 8.64
N ASN A 245 57.13 73.70 9.94
CA ASN A 245 57.25 74.76 10.95
C ASN A 245 58.69 75.07 11.39
N SER A 246 59.63 74.14 11.19
CA SER A 246 61.04 74.37 11.52
C SER A 246 61.76 75.24 10.47
N ASP A 247 61.36 75.13 9.20
CA ASP A 247 61.91 75.94 8.10
C ASP A 247 61.41 77.39 8.09
N THR A 248 60.20 77.63 8.61
CA THR A 248 59.65 78.99 8.75
C THR A 248 60.32 79.77 9.87
N ASN A 249 60.67 79.13 10.99
CA ASN A 249 61.34 79.79 12.12
C ASN A 249 62.81 80.17 11.84
N ASN A 250 63.49 79.48 10.92
CA ASN A 250 64.86 79.84 10.52
C ASN A 250 64.92 81.05 9.57
N LYS A 251 63.82 81.39 8.88
CA LYS A 251 63.76 82.59 8.01
C LYS A 251 63.55 83.89 8.78
N GLU A 252 62.97 83.85 9.99
CA GLU A 252 62.78 85.06 10.81
C GLU A 252 64.03 85.48 11.60
N LYS A 253 65.02 84.60 11.77
CA LYS A 253 66.28 84.91 12.48
C LYS A 253 67.40 85.52 11.64
N SER A 254 67.18 85.74 10.34
CA SER A 254 68.16 86.34 9.40
C SER A 254 67.70 87.67 8.79
N ARG A 255 66.85 88.43 9.49
CA ARG A 255 66.55 89.83 9.15
C ARG A 255 66.82 90.75 10.33
#